data_AF-U9SUA4-F1
#
_entry.id   AF-U9SUA4-F1
#
_cell.length_a   1.000
_cell.length_b   1.000
_cell.length_c   1.000
_cell.angle_alpha   90.00
_cell.angle_beta   90.00
_cell.angle_gamma   90.00
#
_symmetry.space_group_name_H-M   'P 1'
#
loop_
_entity.id
_entity.type
_entity.pdbx_description
1 polymer ?
#
loop_
_entity_poly.entity_id
_entity_poly.type
_entity_poly.pdbx_seq_one_letter_code
_entity_poly.pdbx_strand_id
1 'polypeptide(L)'
;MAYQLPDDCLNEIFEYLEMDKFTLHSCLLVNRLWCEISVRILWRNILNFKFGKKRSFKIETSILSTLIACLPNESKNILHDNNIFISTPTSKPLLFNYVSFCKSLSIYWFNRIIIGALESRKSLAKHRNSLVANEIIKMFATQISSLKHLTYH
;
A
#
# COMPACT_ATOMS: atom_id res chain seq x y z
N MET A 1 -6.69 -37.74 6.52
CA MET A 1 -6.03 -36.74 5.67
C MET A 1 -7.02 -35.62 5.48
N ALA A 2 -6.70 -34.38 5.89
CA ALA A 2 -7.62 -33.26 5.67
C ALA A 2 -7.69 -32.98 4.16
N TYR A 3 -8.88 -32.97 3.58
CA TYR A 3 -9.09 -32.58 2.19
C TYR A 3 -8.63 -31.13 2.02
N GLN A 4 -7.56 -30.92 1.25
CA GLN A 4 -7.14 -29.58 0.86
C GLN A 4 -8.03 -29.14 -0.30
N LEU A 5 -8.70 -27.99 -0.16
CA LEU A 5 -9.38 -27.37 -1.29
C LEU A 5 -8.35 -27.01 -2.36
N PRO A 6 -8.68 -27.16 -3.66
CA PRO A 6 -7.87 -26.61 -4.73
C PRO A 6 -7.66 -25.10 -4.56
N ASP A 7 -6.49 -24.61 -4.96
CA ASP A 7 -6.10 -23.21 -4.81
C ASP A 7 -7.11 -22.25 -5.48
N ASP A 8 -7.67 -22.63 -6.62
CA ASP A 8 -8.68 -21.83 -7.33
C ASP A 8 -9.98 -21.68 -6.52
N CYS A 9 -10.39 -22.73 -5.81
CA CYS A 9 -11.56 -22.66 -4.92
C CYS A 9 -11.28 -21.77 -3.71
N LEU A 10 -10.07 -21.82 -3.14
CA LEU A 10 -9.67 -20.94 -2.05
C LEU A 10 -9.62 -19.48 -2.49
N ASN A 11 -9.10 -19.21 -3.68
CA ASN A 11 -9.11 -17.86 -4.27
C ASN A 11 -10.52 -17.30 -4.33
N GLU A 12 -11.47 -18.06 -4.89
CA GLU A 12 -12.87 -17.64 -5.02
C GLU A 12 -13.52 -17.36 -3.66
N ILE A 13 -13.29 -18.22 -2.66
CA ILE A 13 -13.80 -18.01 -1.29
C ILE A 13 -13.27 -16.69 -0.72
N PHE A 14 -12.00 -16.37 -0.95
CA PHE A 14 -11.38 -15.17 -0.40
C PHE A 14 -11.85 -13.90 -1.10
N GLU A 15 -12.29 -13.96 -2.37
CA GLU A 15 -12.90 -12.81 -3.05
C GLU A 15 -14.16 -12.32 -2.31
N TYR A 16 -14.96 -13.22 -1.73
CA TYR A 16 -16.10 -12.85 -0.88
C TYR A 16 -15.69 -12.12 0.41
N LEU A 17 -14.43 -12.25 0.83
CA LEU A 17 -13.87 -11.56 1.99
C LEU A 17 -13.31 -10.18 1.64
N GLU A 18 -13.43 -9.69 0.39
CA GLU A 18 -12.84 -8.40 -0.03
C GLU A 18 -13.19 -7.25 0.93
N MET A 19 -14.43 -7.20 1.42
CA MET A 19 -14.90 -6.17 2.34
C MET A 19 -14.58 -6.47 3.81
N ASP A 20 -14.32 -7.72 4.18
CA ASP A 20 -13.97 -8.14 5.54
C ASP A 20 -12.45 -8.17 5.75
N LYS A 21 -11.91 -6.97 5.93
CA LYS A 21 -10.47 -6.74 6.12
C LYS A 21 -9.93 -7.38 7.41
N PHE A 22 -10.77 -7.57 8.44
CA PHE A 22 -10.35 -8.21 9.69
C PHE A 22 -10.14 -9.71 9.49
N THR A 23 -11.08 -10.36 8.80
CA THR A 23 -10.93 -11.78 8.45
C THR A 23 -9.75 -11.99 7.51
N LEU A 24 -9.59 -11.15 6.48
CA LEU A 24 -8.42 -11.21 5.60
C LEU A 24 -7.10 -11.04 6.36
N HIS A 25 -7.04 -10.17 7.37
CA HIS A 25 -5.85 -10.04 8.21
C HIS A 25 -5.56 -11.31 9.01
N SER A 26 -6.58 -11.97 9.55
CA SER A 26 -6.43 -13.26 10.24
C SER A 26 -5.91 -14.35 9.29
N CYS A 27 -6.41 -14.38 8.04
CA CYS A 27 -5.95 -15.32 7.02
C CYS A 27 -4.46 -15.19 6.68
N LEU A 28 -3.86 -14.00 6.82
CA LEU A 28 -2.42 -13.78 6.62
C LEU A 28 -1.53 -14.66 7.50
N LEU A 29 -2.04 -15.06 8.67
CA LEU A 29 -1.29 -15.75 9.71
C LEU A 29 -1.42 -17.27 9.65
N VAL A 30 -2.26 -17.79 8.74
CA VAL A 30 -2.58 -19.23 8.68
C VAL A 30 -1.46 -20.04 8.03
N ASN A 31 -1.14 -19.73 6.77
CA ASN A 31 -0.05 -20.37 6.01
C ASN A 31 0.36 -19.48 4.82
N ARG A 32 1.40 -19.91 4.08
CA ARG A 32 1.96 -19.13 2.96
C ARG A 32 0.94 -18.87 1.84
N LEU A 33 0.13 -19.86 1.47
CA LEU A 33 -0.88 -19.74 0.42
C LEU A 33 -1.96 -18.71 0.81
N TRP A 34 -2.53 -18.86 2.02
CA TRP A 34 -3.54 -17.94 2.54
C TRP A 34 -2.99 -16.53 2.67
N CYS A 35 -1.74 -16.40 3.10
CA CYS A 35 -1.04 -15.12 3.16
C CYS A 35 -0.96 -14.46 1.78
N GLU A 36 -0.51 -15.17 0.75
CA GLU A 36 -0.40 -14.62 -0.60
C GLU A 36 -1.75 -14.13 -1.15
N ILE A 37 -2.81 -14.94 -1.02
CA ILE A 37 -4.16 -14.61 -1.51
C ILE A 37 -4.71 -13.40 -0.75
N SER A 38 -4.63 -13.41 0.59
CA SER A 38 -5.12 -12.32 1.42
C SER A 38 -4.38 -11.02 1.18
N VAL A 39 -3.04 -11.03 1.05
CA VAL A 39 -2.26 -9.82 0.73
C VAL A 39 -2.73 -9.23 -0.60
N ARG A 40 -2.93 -10.05 -1.62
CA ARG A 40 -3.39 -9.60 -2.94
C ARG A 40 -4.75 -8.90 -2.87
N ILE A 41 -5.67 -9.41 -2.06
CA ILE A 41 -7.03 -8.83 -1.91
C ILE A 41 -7.00 -7.58 -1.02
N LEU A 42 -6.22 -7.59 0.06
CA LEU A 42 -6.03 -6.42 0.93
C LEU A 42 -5.45 -5.23 0.17
N TRP A 43 -4.44 -5.49 -0.66
CA TRP A 43 -3.73 -4.47 -1.44
C TRP A 43 -4.41 -4.13 -2.77
N ARG A 44 -5.54 -4.75 -3.10
CA ARG A 44 -6.32 -4.42 -4.31
C ARG A 44 -6.85 -2.98 -4.29
N ASN A 45 -7.31 -2.55 -3.12
CA ASN A 45 -8.06 -1.31 -2.92
C ASN A 45 -7.54 -0.60 -1.66
N ILE A 46 -6.25 -0.26 -1.67
CA ILE A 46 -5.46 0.17 -0.49
C ILE A 46 -6.04 1.41 0.19
N LEU A 47 -6.84 2.21 -0.52
CA LEU A 47 -7.27 3.53 -0.03
C LEU A 47 -8.79 3.63 0.20
N ASN A 48 -9.53 2.51 0.15
CA ASN A 48 -10.95 2.46 0.51
C ASN A 48 -11.19 2.08 1.99
N PHE A 49 -10.16 2.18 2.83
CA PHE A 49 -10.29 1.90 4.25
C PHE A 49 -11.08 3.01 4.96
N LYS A 50 -12.39 2.81 5.12
CA LYS A 50 -13.21 3.62 6.02
C LYS A 50 -12.94 3.24 7.48
N PHE A 51 -11.80 3.66 8.03
CA PHE A 51 -11.54 3.52 9.47
C PHE A 51 -11.94 4.79 10.24
N GLY A 52 -12.38 4.61 11.49
CA GLY A 52 -12.61 5.74 12.41
C GLY A 52 -11.31 6.55 12.65
N LYS A 53 -11.46 7.87 12.88
CA LYS A 53 -10.42 8.92 12.85
C LYS A 53 -9.06 8.61 13.53
N LYS A 54 -9.01 7.77 14.58
CA LYS A 54 -7.74 7.47 15.31
C LYS A 54 -7.03 6.20 14.83
N ARG A 55 -7.77 5.18 14.39
CA ARG A 55 -7.15 3.93 13.85
C ARG A 55 -6.64 4.14 12.42
N SER A 56 -7.16 5.14 11.71
CA SER A 56 -6.79 5.40 10.32
C SER A 56 -5.33 5.85 10.17
N PHE A 57 -4.85 6.78 11.00
CA PHE A 57 -3.51 7.39 10.80
C PHE A 57 -2.33 6.40 10.91
N LYS A 58 -2.36 5.44 11.84
CA LYS A 58 -1.30 4.42 11.96
C LYS A 58 -1.28 3.49 10.75
N ILE A 59 -2.46 3.15 10.22
CA ILE A 59 -2.59 2.29 9.04
C ILE A 59 -2.12 3.05 7.80
N GLU A 60 -2.55 4.30 7.65
CA GLU A 60 -2.14 5.21 6.58
C GLU A 60 -0.62 5.40 6.52
N THR A 61 0.02 5.67 7.65
CA THR A 61 1.49 5.78 7.75
C THR A 61 2.20 4.46 7.44
N SER A 62 1.63 3.33 7.85
CA SER A 62 2.17 1.99 7.53
C SER A 62 2.07 1.70 6.03
N ILE A 63 0.97 2.07 5.38
CA ILE A 63 0.79 1.98 3.93
C ILE A 63 1.86 2.83 3.24
N LEU A 64 2.01 4.10 3.64
CA LEU A 64 3.03 4.99 3.06
C LEU A 64 4.44 4.41 3.22
N SER A 65 4.81 3.94 4.42
CA SER A 65 6.12 3.33 4.67
C SER A 65 6.40 2.13 3.77
N THR A 66 5.37 1.32 3.50
CA THR A 66 5.48 0.15 2.62
C THR A 66 5.63 0.58 1.16
N LEU A 67 4.89 1.59 0.71
CA LEU A 67 5.04 2.15 -0.64
C LEU A 67 6.43 2.76 -0.85
N ILE A 68 6.97 3.46 0.15
CA ILE A 68 8.34 3.98 0.12
C ILE A 68 9.36 2.83 0.04
N ALA A 69 9.14 1.73 0.75
CA ALA A 69 10.00 0.56 0.65
C ALA A 69 9.96 -0.09 -0.75
N CYS A 70 8.82 -0.03 -1.46
CA CYS A 70 8.67 -0.51 -2.83
C CYS A 70 9.33 0.39 -3.89
N LEU A 71 9.72 1.62 -3.55
CA LEU A 71 10.32 2.54 -4.52
C LEU A 71 11.61 1.98 -5.13
N PRO A 72 11.87 2.23 -6.43
CA PRO A 72 13.18 2.03 -7.03
C PRO A 72 14.28 2.80 -6.28
N ASN A 73 15.52 2.32 -6.37
CA ASN A 73 16.65 2.95 -5.68
C ASN A 73 16.87 4.40 -6.15
N GLU A 74 16.64 4.69 -7.43
CA GLU A 74 16.73 6.06 -7.97
C GLU A 74 15.75 7.01 -7.26
N SER A 75 14.47 6.61 -7.14
CA SER A 75 13.45 7.37 -6.42
C SER A 75 13.80 7.54 -4.94
N LYS A 76 14.35 6.52 -4.29
CA LYS A 76 14.80 6.60 -2.89
C LYS A 76 15.95 7.61 -2.72
N ASN A 77 16.88 7.66 -3.65
CA ASN A 77 17.98 8.64 -3.64
C ASN A 77 17.44 10.06 -3.82
N ILE A 78 16.49 10.28 -4.73
CA ILE A 78 15.83 11.59 -4.92
C ILE A 78 15.19 12.08 -3.61
N LEU A 79 14.49 11.20 -2.89
CA LEU A 79 13.90 11.54 -1.59
C LEU A 79 14.97 11.88 -0.54
N HIS A 80 16.04 11.08 -0.48
CA HIS A 80 17.16 11.28 0.43
C HIS A 80 17.87 12.62 0.20
N ASP A 81 18.19 12.95 -1.05
CA ASP A 81 18.87 14.19 -1.44
C ASP A 81 18.04 15.44 -1.11
N ASN A 82 16.72 15.29 -1.06
CA ASN A 82 15.78 16.34 -0.64
C ASN A 82 15.49 16.34 0.87
N ASN A 83 16.30 15.62 1.67
CA ASN A 83 16.16 15.49 3.12
C ASN A 83 14.77 14.96 3.56
N ILE A 84 14.19 14.06 2.77
CA ILE A 84 12.92 13.38 3.04
C ILE A 84 13.19 11.98 3.56
N PHE A 85 13.09 11.84 4.88
CA PHE A 85 13.26 10.57 5.57
C PHE A 85 11.90 10.03 6.00
N ILE A 86 11.47 8.93 5.38
CA ILE A 86 10.30 8.16 5.79
C ILE A 86 10.79 6.77 6.16
N SER A 87 10.55 6.36 7.40
CA SER A 87 10.97 5.04 7.89
C SER A 87 10.32 3.93 7.08
N THR A 88 11.10 2.95 6.65
CA THR A 88 10.58 1.72 6.04
C THR A 88 10.11 0.74 7.12
N PRO A 89 9.14 -0.15 6.83
CA PRO A 89 8.64 -1.10 7.82
C PRO A 89 9.66 -2.19 8.19
N THR A 90 10.67 -2.40 7.33
CA THR A 90 11.74 -3.37 7.56
C THR A 90 13.00 -2.98 6.80
N SER A 91 14.15 -3.49 7.26
CA SER A 91 15.43 -3.45 6.54
C SER A 91 15.60 -4.63 5.58
N LYS A 92 14.74 -5.65 5.67
CA LYS A 92 14.76 -6.83 4.80
C LYS A 92 14.04 -6.52 3.48
N PRO A 93 14.34 -7.27 2.40
CA PRO A 93 13.54 -7.22 1.18
C PRO A 93 12.06 -7.49 1.48
N LEU A 94 11.18 -6.78 0.79
CA LEU A 94 9.75 -7.00 0.90
C LEU A 94 9.38 -8.39 0.38
N LEU A 95 8.48 -9.07 1.08
CA LEU A 95 8.03 -10.41 0.71
C LEU A 95 7.24 -10.44 -0.60
N PHE A 96 6.53 -9.35 -0.89
CA PHE A 96 5.68 -9.22 -2.05
C PHE A 96 5.92 -7.89 -2.76
N ASN A 97 5.70 -7.86 -4.08
CA ASN A 97 5.51 -6.60 -4.78
C ASN A 97 4.09 -6.09 -4.51
N TYR A 98 3.91 -5.45 -3.37
CA TYR A 98 2.62 -4.90 -2.94
C TYR A 98 2.00 -3.93 -3.97
N VAL A 99 2.84 -3.18 -4.69
CA VAL A 99 2.39 -2.21 -5.71
C VAL A 99 1.71 -2.92 -6.87
N SER A 100 2.22 -4.10 -7.27
CA SER A 100 1.62 -4.89 -8.35
C SER A 100 0.21 -5.39 -8.06
N PHE A 101 -0.19 -5.47 -6.79
CA PHE A 101 -1.54 -5.89 -6.40
C PHE A 101 -2.57 -4.77 -6.44
N CYS A 102 -2.12 -3.51 -6.52
CA CYS A 102 -3.00 -2.34 -6.56
C CYS A 102 -3.86 -2.35 -7.84
N LYS A 103 -5.18 -2.25 -7.68
CA LYS A 103 -6.10 -2.05 -8.82
C LYS A 103 -6.73 -0.66 -8.85
N SER A 104 -6.69 0.06 -7.73
CA SER A 104 -7.19 1.42 -7.60
C SER A 104 -6.25 2.30 -6.76
N LEU A 105 -6.14 3.57 -7.17
CA LEU A 105 -5.41 4.60 -6.44
C LEU A 105 -6.27 5.88 -6.39
N SER A 106 -6.57 6.35 -5.19
CA SER A 106 -7.16 7.67 -4.97
C SER A 106 -6.09 8.69 -4.64
N ILE A 107 -5.83 9.61 -5.56
CA ILE A 107 -4.79 10.64 -5.42
C ILE A 107 -5.11 11.57 -4.24
N TYR A 108 -6.38 11.91 -4.05
CA TYR A 108 -6.83 12.75 -2.94
C TYR A 108 -6.45 12.15 -1.57
N TRP A 109 -6.85 10.89 -1.33
CA TRP A 109 -6.53 10.20 -0.07
C TRP A 109 -5.04 10.02 0.12
N PHE A 110 -4.33 9.69 -0.94
CA PHE A 110 -2.89 9.53 -0.88
C PHE A 110 -2.16 10.84 -0.51
N ASN A 111 -2.54 11.97 -1.11
CA ASN A 111 -2.02 13.28 -0.75
C ASN A 111 -2.31 13.62 0.73
N ARG A 112 -3.49 13.27 1.23
CA ARG A 112 -3.84 13.44 2.66
C ARG A 112 -2.90 12.66 3.58
N ILE A 113 -2.55 11.42 3.24
CA ILE A 113 -1.62 10.59 4.01
C ILE A 113 -0.22 11.22 4.02
N ILE A 114 0.27 11.66 2.86
CA ILE A 114 1.58 12.31 2.74
C ILE A 114 1.62 13.59 3.60
N ILE A 115 0.58 14.43 3.51
CA ILE A 115 0.48 15.66 4.29
C ILE A 115 0.56 15.33 5.79
N GLY A 116 -0.23 14.38 6.27
CA GLY A 116 -0.24 13.99 7.68
C GLY A 116 1.09 13.36 8.15
N ALA A 117 1.80 12.64 7.28
CA ALA A 117 3.07 12.02 7.61
C ALA A 117 4.26 13.00 7.66
N LEU A 118 4.21 14.10 6.88
CA LEU A 118 5.34 15.03 6.68
C LEU A 118 5.15 16.40 7.36
N GLU A 119 4.12 16.56 8.19
CA GLU A 119 3.62 17.85 8.71
C GLU A 119 4.50 18.55 9.77
N SER A 120 5.83 18.61 9.60
CA SER A 120 6.72 19.28 10.56
C SER A 120 7.09 20.74 10.24
N ARG A 121 7.00 21.27 8.99
CA ARG A 121 7.22 22.71 8.67
C ARG A 121 6.48 23.21 7.42
N LYS A 122 5.60 24.21 7.57
CA LYS A 122 4.56 24.63 6.58
C LYS A 122 5.04 25.05 5.18
N SER A 123 6.22 25.66 5.02
CA SER A 123 6.68 26.16 3.70
C SER A 123 7.39 25.08 2.86
N LEU A 124 8.23 24.25 3.48
CA LEU A 124 8.92 23.12 2.81
C LEU A 124 8.03 21.89 2.66
N ALA A 125 6.96 21.78 3.45
CA ALA A 125 6.03 20.65 3.39
C ALA A 125 5.39 20.49 2.01
N LYS A 126 4.96 21.57 1.34
CA LYS A 126 4.26 21.46 0.05
C LYS A 126 5.16 20.84 -1.04
N HIS A 127 6.39 21.31 -1.15
CA HIS A 127 7.36 20.78 -2.12
C HIS A 127 7.73 19.32 -1.82
N ARG A 128 8.02 19.01 -0.54
CA ARG A 128 8.33 17.64 -0.09
C ARG A 128 7.17 16.69 -0.38
N ASN A 129 5.94 17.11 -0.10
CA ASN A 129 4.75 16.32 -0.34
C ASN A 129 4.57 16.04 -1.83
N SER A 130 4.75 17.05 -2.70
CA SER A 130 4.67 16.86 -4.15
C SER A 130 5.76 15.94 -4.68
N LEU A 131 6.98 16.00 -4.12
CA LEU A 131 8.08 15.13 -4.53
C LEU A 131 7.77 13.66 -4.22
N VAL A 132 7.34 13.38 -2.98
CA VAL A 132 6.93 12.02 -2.57
C VAL A 132 5.77 11.52 -3.41
N ALA A 133 4.79 12.39 -3.67
CA ALA A 133 3.65 12.01 -4.50
C ALA A 133 4.08 11.64 -5.92
N ASN A 134 4.95 12.44 -6.54
CA ASN A 134 5.46 12.21 -7.88
C ASN A 134 6.25 10.90 -7.99
N GLU A 135 7.16 10.62 -7.05
CA GLU A 135 7.95 9.39 -7.08
C GLU A 135 7.08 8.13 -6.92
N ILE A 136 6.07 8.20 -6.04
CA ILE A 136 5.12 7.09 -5.89
C ILE A 136 4.26 6.96 -7.15
N ILE A 137 3.72 8.04 -7.71
CA ILE A 137 2.94 7.97 -8.96
C ILE A 137 3.79 7.40 -10.11
N LYS A 138 5.06 7.80 -10.23
CA LYS A 138 6.02 7.27 -11.20
C LYS A 138 6.24 5.76 -11.01
N MET A 139 6.38 5.31 -9.76
CA MET A 139 6.46 3.88 -9.44
C MET A 139 5.18 3.13 -9.84
N PHE A 140 4.00 3.69 -9.55
CA PHE A 140 2.73 3.09 -9.96
C PHE A 140 2.62 3.00 -11.48
N ALA A 141 3.02 4.04 -12.22
CA ALA A 141 2.99 4.06 -13.68
C ALA A 141 3.94 3.03 -14.32
N THR A 142 5.04 2.69 -13.65
CA THR A 142 6.06 1.75 -14.16
C THR A 142 5.80 0.30 -13.75
N GLN A 143 5.27 0.07 -12.54
CA GLN A 143 5.10 -1.27 -11.99
C GLN A 143 3.69 -1.84 -12.14
N ILE A 144 2.68 -1.00 -12.43
CA ILE A 144 1.30 -1.47 -12.56
C ILE A 144 0.97 -1.67 -14.03
N SER A 145 0.96 -2.93 -14.45
CA SER A 145 0.47 -3.35 -15.77
C SER A 145 -1.06 -3.55 -15.81
N SER A 146 -1.73 -3.59 -14.64
CA SER A 146 -3.15 -4.00 -14.52
C SER A 146 -4.05 -2.97 -13.82
N LEU A 147 -3.75 -1.67 -13.89
CA LEU A 147 -4.53 -0.63 -13.21
C LEU A 147 -5.95 -0.58 -13.81
N LYS A 148 -6.98 -0.76 -12.98
CA LYS A 148 -8.37 -0.75 -13.43
C LYS A 148 -9.05 0.61 -13.25
N HIS A 149 -8.71 1.33 -12.18
CA HIS A 149 -9.34 2.61 -11.85
C HIS A 149 -8.33 3.61 -11.29
N LEU A 150 -8.33 4.83 -11.82
CA LEU A 150 -7.63 5.99 -11.28
C LEU A 150 -8.67 7.08 -10.98
N THR A 151 -8.77 7.54 -9.74
CA THR A 151 -9.73 8.60 -9.37
C THR A 151 -9.00 9.86 -8.93
N TYR A 152 -9.33 10.97 -9.60
CA TYR A 152 -8.88 12.33 -9.30
C TYR A 152 -10.10 13.13 -8.86
N HIS A 153 -10.06 13.68 -7.64
CA HIS A 153 -11.11 14.52 -7.05
C HIS A 153 -10.48 15.82 -6.58
#